data_AF-A0A968JIZ0-F1
#
_entry.id   AF-A0A968JIZ0-F1
#
_cell.length_a   1.000
_cell.length_b   1.000
_cell.length_c   1.000
_cell.angle_alpha   90.00
_cell.angle_beta   90.00
_cell.angle_gamma   90.00
#
_symmetry.space_group_name_H-M   'P 1'
#
loop_
_entity.id
_entity.type
_entity.pdbx_description
1 polymer ?
#
loop_
_entity_poly.entity_id
_entity_poly.type
_entity_poly.pdbx_seq_one_letter_code
_entity_poly.pdbx_strand_id
1 'polypeptide(L)'
;MRSDQRLVAQASLVQMMTPELAQVRTVVGVVPPISGTVTLETAPTALLRPIATLNTPYIAGQQLTVTIDLATDLHEWPVYGGALQGMLVEQYIPFTAPESGIRLGDDGIRAYVRNTLDQPLRDVVVAYGEQFVALGDIAPATERSAPWPFQVTQSTPPPPGVALENLILRDATTGDPGDRQAALQSTLIAAAVRRGTMPSAPGPWLLAWLDQSPVDVAVLPPGAARRTATLLVDRPTIEASGNITLPPGWLRPQIATPGLESCTGNMRGDALGVVPRQAAFTVPLQLPDELATVQATELTLVLESLAAGARWPNTGVSTELYNWQAQRWQSFDYDGPGALSIAEPAPYVEHGRVLLRMGGRIDEARCLFVAASLSGVIP
;
A
#
# COMPACT_ATOMS: atom_id res chain seq x y z
N MET A 1 17.85 -20.98 -25.63
CA MET A 1 18.33 -21.68 -24.42
C MET A 1 18.94 -23.00 -24.85
N ARG A 2 20.10 -23.36 -24.30
CA ARG A 2 20.62 -24.73 -24.43
C ARG A 2 19.75 -25.69 -23.61
N SER A 3 19.81 -26.99 -23.91
CA SER A 3 19.01 -28.03 -23.23
C SER A 3 19.31 -28.17 -21.73
N ASP A 4 20.42 -27.61 -21.26
CA ASP A 4 20.88 -27.58 -19.86
C ASP A 4 20.64 -26.22 -19.17
N GLN A 5 20.23 -25.19 -19.90
CA GLN A 5 19.97 -23.87 -19.34
C GLN A 5 18.55 -23.77 -18.80
N ARG A 6 18.38 -23.15 -17.63
CA ARG A 6 17.11 -22.88 -16.97
C ARG A 6 16.96 -21.38 -16.75
N LEU A 7 15.74 -20.85 -16.89
CA LEU A 7 15.45 -19.49 -16.46
C LEU A 7 15.04 -19.54 -15.00
N VAL A 8 15.70 -18.76 -14.17
CA VAL A 8 15.37 -18.63 -12.75
C VAL A 8 15.05 -17.17 -12.48
N ALA A 9 13.82 -16.90 -12.06
CA ALA A 9 13.42 -15.59 -11.57
C ALA A 9 13.22 -15.68 -10.06
N GLN A 10 13.76 -14.71 -9.33
CA GLN A 10 13.56 -14.57 -7.91
C GLN A 10 12.99 -13.20 -7.59
N ALA A 11 11.96 -13.19 -6.75
CA ALA A 11 11.38 -11.99 -6.21
C ALA A 11 11.23 -12.16 -4.71
N SER A 12 11.79 -11.23 -3.94
CA SER A 12 11.79 -11.29 -2.49
C SER A 12 11.10 -10.05 -1.92
N LEU A 13 10.25 -10.27 -0.92
CA LEU A 13 9.62 -9.24 -0.12
C LEU A 13 10.14 -9.38 1.32
N VAL A 14 10.89 -8.39 1.78
CA VAL A 14 11.40 -8.28 3.14
C VAL A 14 10.47 -7.34 3.90
N GLN A 15 9.64 -7.88 4.78
CA GLN A 15 8.68 -7.10 5.54
C GLN A 15 9.11 -7.04 7.01
N MET A 16 9.33 -5.84 7.51
CA MET A 16 9.64 -5.62 8.93
C MET A 16 8.42 -5.97 9.79
N MET A 17 8.65 -6.80 10.80
CA MET A 17 7.65 -7.19 11.81
C MET A 17 7.87 -6.42 13.10
N THR A 18 9.13 -6.19 13.45
CA THR A 18 9.63 -5.31 14.51
C THR A 18 10.89 -4.61 13.99
N PRO A 19 11.47 -3.63 14.71
CA PRO A 19 12.73 -2.99 14.31
C PRO A 19 13.92 -3.95 14.11
N GLU A 20 13.87 -5.16 14.66
CA GLU A 20 14.98 -6.14 14.66
C GLU A 20 14.60 -7.50 14.02
N LEU A 21 13.37 -7.65 13.52
CA LEU A 21 12.86 -8.90 12.96
C LEU A 21 12.12 -8.64 11.66
N ALA A 22 12.51 -9.35 10.60
CA ALA A 22 11.82 -9.33 9.31
C ALA A 22 11.22 -10.69 8.95
N GLN A 23 10.05 -10.68 8.34
CA GLN A 23 9.52 -11.79 7.56
C GLN A 23 9.95 -11.62 6.11
N VAL A 24 10.64 -12.62 5.56
CA VAL A 24 11.09 -12.64 4.17
C VAL A 24 10.29 -13.68 3.40
N ARG A 25 9.64 -13.24 2.33
CA ARG A 25 8.89 -14.09 1.40
C ARG A 25 9.56 -14.03 0.03
N THR A 26 10.14 -15.14 -0.39
CA THR A 26 10.87 -15.26 -1.65
C THR A 26 10.13 -16.21 -2.58
N VAL A 27 9.71 -15.70 -3.75
CA VAL A 27 9.18 -16.52 -4.82
C VAL A 27 10.31 -16.84 -5.79
N VAL A 28 10.52 -18.13 -6.02
CA VAL A 28 11.43 -18.66 -7.02
C VAL A 28 10.61 -19.29 -8.14
N GLY A 29 10.73 -18.74 -9.34
CA GLY A 29 10.14 -19.29 -10.57
C GLY A 29 11.21 -19.97 -11.42
N VAL A 30 10.94 -21.19 -11.86
CA VAL A 30 11.82 -21.95 -12.75
C VAL A 30 11.05 -22.34 -14.02
N VAL A 31 11.68 -22.10 -15.17
CA VAL A 31 11.22 -22.63 -16.46
C VAL A 31 12.32 -23.55 -17.02
N PRO A 32 12.19 -24.87 -16.86
CA PRO A 32 13.17 -25.80 -17.41
C PRO A 32 12.81 -26.18 -18.86
N PRO A 33 13.79 -26.42 -19.75
CA PRO A 33 13.54 -26.84 -21.12
C PRO A 33 13.07 -28.31 -21.22
N ILE A 34 13.46 -29.14 -20.25
CA ILE A 34 13.08 -30.55 -20.12
C ILE A 34 12.69 -30.84 -18.67
N SER A 35 11.88 -31.88 -18.46
CA SER A 35 11.54 -32.32 -17.09
C SER A 35 12.77 -32.88 -16.37
N GLY A 36 12.84 -32.70 -15.07
CA GLY A 36 13.95 -33.17 -14.23
C GLY A 36 13.76 -32.75 -12.78
N THR A 37 14.86 -32.67 -12.04
CA THR A 37 14.86 -32.19 -10.65
C THR A 37 15.65 -30.88 -10.56
N VAL A 38 15.17 -29.96 -9.73
CA VAL A 38 15.88 -28.77 -9.28
C VAL A 38 16.21 -28.97 -7.81
N THR A 39 17.44 -28.66 -7.40
CA THR A 39 17.75 -28.57 -5.97
C THR A 39 17.66 -27.12 -5.55
N LEU A 40 16.81 -26.86 -4.56
CA LEU A 40 16.68 -25.58 -3.90
C LEU A 40 17.44 -25.64 -2.58
N GLU A 41 18.41 -24.76 -2.42
CA GLU A 41 19.11 -24.56 -1.16
C GLU A 41 18.46 -23.40 -0.39
N THR A 42 18.08 -23.67 0.86
CA THR A 42 17.44 -22.70 1.76
C THR A 42 17.95 -22.84 3.18
N ALA A 43 17.73 -21.83 4.02
CA ALA A 43 17.97 -21.96 5.45
C ALA A 43 17.07 -23.07 6.07
N PRO A 44 17.55 -23.80 7.09
CA PRO A 44 16.80 -24.92 7.70
C PRO A 44 15.50 -24.52 8.41
N THR A 45 15.32 -23.22 8.69
CA THR A 45 14.07 -22.68 9.26
C THR A 45 13.08 -22.19 8.22
N ALA A 46 13.38 -22.34 6.92
CA ALA A 46 12.52 -21.88 5.86
C ALA A 46 11.31 -22.81 5.69
N LEU A 47 10.15 -22.19 5.43
CA LEU A 47 8.93 -22.88 5.03
C LEU A 47 8.84 -22.86 3.50
N LEU A 48 8.70 -24.04 2.90
CA LEU A 48 8.56 -24.21 1.47
C LEU A 48 7.12 -24.49 1.09
N ARG A 49 6.61 -23.78 0.07
CA ARG A 49 5.27 -24.01 -0.47
C ARG A 49 5.27 -23.91 -1.99
N PRO A 50 4.95 -24.99 -2.73
CA PRO A 50 4.73 -24.90 -4.17
C PRO A 50 3.65 -23.89 -4.52
N ILE A 51 3.88 -23.06 -5.54
CA ILE A 51 2.89 -22.12 -6.07
C ILE A 51 2.17 -22.80 -7.22
N ALA A 52 0.90 -23.11 -7.02
CA ALA A 52 0.04 -23.61 -8.08
C ALA A 52 -0.15 -22.54 -9.16
N THR A 53 0.21 -22.84 -10.41
CA THR A 53 -0.15 -21.98 -11.55
C THR A 53 -1.62 -22.23 -11.91
N LEU A 54 -2.51 -21.27 -11.59
CA LEU A 54 -3.93 -21.34 -11.94
C LEU A 54 -4.20 -21.25 -13.45
N ASN A 55 -3.21 -20.91 -14.28
CA ASN A 55 -3.38 -20.58 -15.70
C ASN A 55 -2.73 -21.54 -16.69
N THR A 56 -2.37 -22.77 -16.29
CA THR A 56 -1.96 -23.81 -17.26
C THR A 56 -3.15 -24.74 -17.57
N PRO A 57 -3.79 -24.62 -18.74
CA PRO A 57 -4.86 -25.55 -19.16
C PRO A 57 -4.38 -26.98 -19.44
N TYR A 58 -3.10 -27.32 -19.19
CA TYR A 58 -2.47 -28.57 -19.57
C TYR A 58 -2.12 -29.53 -18.42
N ILE A 59 -2.41 -29.21 -17.17
CA ILE A 59 -2.17 -30.12 -16.04
C ILE A 59 -3.49 -30.39 -15.31
N ALA A 60 -4.45 -30.95 -16.04
CA ALA A 60 -5.62 -31.57 -15.45
C ALA A 60 -5.22 -32.95 -14.92
N GLY A 61 -5.08 -33.10 -13.59
CA GLY A 61 -5.01 -34.43 -12.96
C GLY A 61 -4.03 -34.62 -11.83
N GLN A 62 -3.14 -33.67 -11.52
CA GLN A 62 -2.29 -33.78 -10.33
C GLN A 62 -2.91 -33.00 -9.17
N GLN A 63 -3.36 -33.74 -8.15
CA GLN A 63 -3.60 -33.19 -6.83
C GLN A 63 -2.30 -32.55 -6.35
N LEU A 64 -2.32 -31.22 -6.14
CA LEU A 64 -1.25 -30.54 -5.43
C LEU A 64 -1.27 -31.05 -3.99
N THR A 65 -0.36 -31.97 -3.67
CA THR A 65 -0.02 -32.25 -2.28
C THR A 65 0.70 -31.02 -1.76
N VAL A 66 0.02 -30.26 -0.90
CA VAL A 66 0.67 -29.20 -0.11
C VAL A 66 1.48 -29.91 0.97
N THR A 67 2.72 -30.27 0.64
CA THR A 67 3.68 -30.67 1.66
C THR A 67 4.26 -29.40 2.24
N ILE A 68 3.87 -29.08 3.48
CA ILE A 68 4.63 -28.13 4.30
C ILE A 68 5.80 -28.94 4.82
N ASP A 69 6.93 -28.87 4.12
CA ASP A 69 8.16 -29.47 4.61
C ASP A 69 8.90 -28.43 5.44
N LEU A 70 9.33 -28.82 6.63
CA LEU A 70 10.38 -28.07 7.33
C LEU A 70 11.66 -28.34 6.53
N ALA A 71 12.17 -27.32 5.85
CA ALA A 71 13.27 -27.52 4.92
C ALA A 71 14.47 -28.17 5.62
N THR A 72 14.95 -29.28 5.07
CA THR A 72 16.38 -29.58 5.08
C THR A 72 17.10 -28.53 4.24
N ASP A 73 18.39 -28.26 4.50
CA ASP A 73 19.16 -27.22 3.77
C ASP A 73 19.08 -27.37 2.25
N LEU A 74 18.82 -28.58 1.76
CA LEU A 74 18.60 -28.91 0.36
C LEU A 74 17.23 -29.56 0.17
N HIS A 75 16.48 -29.08 -0.82
CA HIS A 75 15.18 -29.61 -1.21
C HIS A 75 15.17 -30.00 -2.70
N GLU A 76 14.88 -31.26 -2.98
CA GLU A 76 14.70 -31.75 -4.35
C GLU A 76 13.29 -31.51 -4.84
N TRP A 77 13.17 -30.63 -5.83
CA TRP A 77 11.91 -30.21 -6.43
C TRP A 77 11.78 -30.81 -7.84
N PRO A 78 10.88 -31.78 -8.06
CA PRO A 78 10.61 -32.28 -9.41
C PRO A 78 9.98 -31.17 -10.25
N VAL A 79 10.54 -30.94 -11.43
CA VAL A 79 10.07 -29.94 -12.38
C VAL A 79 9.75 -30.50 -13.76
N TYR A 80 8.74 -29.91 -14.41
CA TYR A 80 8.27 -30.32 -15.73
C TYR A 80 8.75 -29.38 -16.85
N GLY A 81 9.21 -29.94 -17.97
CA GLY A 81 9.69 -29.17 -19.12
C GLY A 81 8.62 -28.26 -19.73
N GLY A 82 9.00 -27.04 -20.09
CA GLY A 82 8.15 -26.10 -20.83
C GLY A 82 7.06 -25.41 -20.01
N ALA A 83 6.99 -25.66 -18.69
CA ALA A 83 6.02 -25.02 -17.79
C ALA A 83 6.73 -24.19 -16.72
N LEU A 84 6.22 -22.97 -16.46
CA LEU A 84 6.63 -22.19 -15.29
C LEU A 84 6.14 -22.88 -14.03
N GLN A 85 7.06 -23.16 -13.12
CA GLN A 85 6.74 -23.68 -11.81
C GLN A 85 7.33 -22.76 -10.75
N GLY A 86 6.61 -22.57 -9.65
CA GLY A 86 6.98 -21.64 -8.60
C GLY A 86 7.12 -22.33 -7.25
N MET A 87 8.05 -21.86 -6.44
CA MET A 87 8.18 -22.19 -5.03
C MET A 87 8.15 -20.89 -4.23
N LEU A 88 7.33 -20.82 -3.19
CA LEU A 88 7.39 -19.79 -2.17
C LEU A 88 8.25 -20.31 -1.02
N VAL A 89 9.24 -19.51 -0.65
CA VAL A 89 10.10 -19.71 0.52
C VAL A 89 9.75 -18.60 1.51
N GLU A 90 9.37 -18.96 2.73
CA GLU A 90 9.07 -18.00 3.80
C GLU A 90 9.96 -18.25 5.02
N GLN A 91 10.51 -17.18 5.60
CA GLN A 91 11.38 -17.26 6.77
C GLN A 91 11.24 -16.00 7.63
N TYR A 92 11.46 -16.14 8.94
CA TYR A 92 11.68 -15.03 9.85
C TYR A 92 13.17 -14.95 10.18
N ILE A 93 13.77 -13.78 9.99
CA ILE A 93 15.20 -13.55 10.21
C ILE A 93 15.44 -12.33 11.11
N PRO A 94 16.50 -12.34 11.93
CA PRO A 94 17.03 -11.12 12.51
C PRO A 94 17.43 -10.16 11.38
N PHE A 95 16.84 -8.97 11.37
CA PHE A 95 17.12 -7.95 10.36
C PHE A 95 16.78 -6.59 10.96
N THR A 96 17.75 -5.67 10.97
CA THR A 96 17.57 -4.34 11.55
C THR A 96 16.99 -3.40 10.50
N ALA A 97 15.85 -2.79 10.79
CA ALA A 97 15.22 -1.83 9.89
C ALA A 97 16.07 -0.55 9.74
N PRO A 98 15.99 0.15 8.60
CA PRO A 98 16.37 1.55 8.51
C PRO A 98 15.59 2.40 9.54
N GLU A 99 16.21 3.42 10.10
CA GLU A 99 15.47 4.38 10.93
C GLU A 99 14.64 5.27 9.99
N SER A 100 13.31 5.31 10.17
CA SER A 100 12.43 6.08 9.29
C SER A 100 11.23 6.68 10.01
N GLY A 101 10.78 7.83 9.51
CA GLY A 101 9.62 8.49 10.07
C GLY A 101 9.07 9.63 9.21
N ILE A 102 7.89 10.09 9.59
CA ILE A 102 7.25 11.31 9.08
C ILE A 102 7.12 12.27 10.26
N ARG A 103 7.78 13.43 10.17
CA ARG A 103 7.72 14.51 11.16
C ARG A 103 6.72 15.56 10.74
N LEU A 104 5.86 15.97 11.67
CA LEU A 104 4.86 17.01 11.50
C LEU A 104 5.06 18.09 12.56
N GLY A 105 5.10 19.35 12.15
CA GLY A 105 5.14 20.48 13.08
C GLY A 105 5.15 21.81 12.36
N ASP A 106 5.69 22.83 13.02
CA ASP A 106 5.67 24.22 12.52
C ASP A 106 6.41 24.39 11.16
N ASP A 107 7.38 23.53 10.87
CA ASP A 107 8.12 23.49 9.59
C ASP A 107 7.40 22.68 8.49
N GLY A 108 6.15 22.28 8.75
CA GLY A 108 5.35 21.43 7.87
C GLY A 108 5.58 19.93 8.07
N ILE A 109 5.27 19.15 7.04
CA ILE A 109 5.39 17.69 7.05
C ILE A 109 6.67 17.30 6.31
N ARG A 110 7.51 16.44 6.90
CA ARG A 110 8.76 15.95 6.29
C ARG A 110 8.93 14.45 6.52
N ALA A 111 9.24 13.72 5.46
CA ALA A 111 9.65 12.32 5.56
C ALA A 111 11.19 12.24 5.71
N TYR A 112 11.67 11.29 6.50
CA TYR A 112 13.09 11.01 6.65
C TYR A 112 13.37 9.50 6.68
N VAL A 113 14.52 9.11 6.15
CA VAL A 113 15.03 7.74 6.19
C VAL A 113 16.55 7.81 6.39
N ARG A 114 17.04 7.12 7.40
CA ARG A 114 18.46 6.88 7.64
C ARG A 114 18.77 5.42 7.38
N ASN A 115 19.62 5.19 6.39
CA ASN A 115 20.05 3.85 6.02
C ASN A 115 21.07 3.32 7.04
N THR A 116 20.65 2.40 7.89
CA THR A 116 21.49 1.71 8.87
C THR A 116 22.13 0.42 8.33
N LEU A 117 21.79 0.03 7.10
CA LEU A 117 22.33 -1.15 6.43
C LEU A 117 23.74 -0.88 5.85
N ASP A 118 24.45 -1.95 5.56
CA ASP A 118 25.76 -1.95 4.88
C ASP A 118 25.65 -1.91 3.34
N GLN A 119 24.44 -1.94 2.80
CA GLN A 119 24.12 -1.83 1.38
C GLN A 119 23.25 -0.59 1.08
N PRO A 120 23.32 -0.03 -0.14
CA PRO A 120 22.46 1.10 -0.52
C PRO A 120 20.99 0.67 -0.57
N LEU A 121 20.11 1.60 -0.19
CA LEU A 121 18.67 1.52 -0.45
C LEU A 121 18.39 2.22 -1.78
N ARG A 122 17.73 1.54 -2.73
CA ARG A 122 17.41 2.08 -4.05
C ARG A 122 15.97 2.54 -4.15
N ASP A 123 15.75 3.63 -4.88
CA ASP A 123 14.43 4.24 -5.13
C ASP A 123 13.54 4.29 -3.88
N VAL A 124 14.08 4.87 -2.80
CA VAL A 124 13.39 4.92 -1.50
C VAL A 124 12.16 5.80 -1.60
N VAL A 125 11.03 5.26 -1.17
CA VAL A 125 9.73 5.95 -1.11
C VAL A 125 9.14 5.84 0.30
N VAL A 126 8.67 6.96 0.82
CA VAL A 126 7.81 7.01 2.01
C VAL A 126 6.40 7.39 1.57
N ALA A 127 5.40 6.60 1.95
CA ALA A 127 4.03 6.76 1.52
C ALA A 127 3.02 6.75 2.69
N TYR A 128 1.98 7.56 2.57
CA TYR A 128 0.82 7.59 3.44
C TYR A 128 -0.40 7.97 2.59
N GLY A 129 -1.40 7.09 2.60
CA GLY A 129 -2.53 7.12 1.69
C GLY A 129 -2.09 7.09 0.23
N GLU A 130 -2.63 7.99 -0.55
CA GLU A 130 -2.33 8.20 -1.97
C GLU A 130 -1.22 9.24 -2.18
N GLN A 131 -0.51 9.60 -1.11
CA GLN A 131 0.60 10.54 -1.17
C GLN A 131 1.90 9.82 -0.85
N PHE A 132 2.95 10.25 -1.52
CA PHE A 132 4.29 9.73 -1.28
C PHE A 132 5.35 10.80 -1.52
N VAL A 133 6.52 10.52 -0.97
CA VAL A 133 7.77 11.23 -1.21
C VAL A 133 8.79 10.24 -1.72
N ALA A 134 9.40 10.54 -2.86
CA ALA A 134 10.59 9.83 -3.33
C ALA A 134 11.85 10.49 -2.75
N LEU A 135 12.63 9.72 -2.00
CA LEU A 135 13.92 10.15 -1.45
C LEU A 135 15.09 9.74 -2.38
N GLY A 136 14.81 8.87 -3.36
CA GLY A 136 15.79 8.32 -4.30
C GLY A 136 16.73 7.33 -3.62
N ASP A 137 17.93 7.18 -4.15
CA ASP A 137 18.94 6.29 -3.58
C ASP A 137 19.56 6.86 -2.30
N ILE A 138 19.69 6.00 -1.27
CA ILE A 138 20.30 6.33 0.02
C ILE A 138 21.47 5.38 0.28
N ALA A 139 22.68 5.93 0.29
CA ALA A 139 23.90 5.17 0.56
C ALA A 139 23.95 4.62 2.00
N PRO A 140 24.75 3.58 2.28
CA PRO A 140 24.97 3.08 3.65
C PRO A 140 25.35 4.20 4.62
N ALA A 141 24.83 4.14 5.84
CA ALA A 141 25.08 5.10 6.92
C ALA A 141 24.74 6.57 6.61
N THR A 142 23.90 6.84 5.60
CA THR A 142 23.44 8.19 5.25
C THR A 142 21.96 8.39 5.55
N GLU A 143 21.58 9.65 5.78
CA GLU A 143 20.19 10.07 5.95
C GLU A 143 19.75 10.92 4.77
N ARG A 144 18.51 10.74 4.34
CA ARG A 144 17.81 11.68 3.46
C ARG A 144 16.47 12.08 4.03
N SER A 145 16.09 13.32 3.76
CA SER A 145 14.77 13.85 4.11
C SER A 145 14.24 14.74 2.99
N ALA A 146 12.92 14.85 2.89
CA ALA A 146 12.26 15.74 1.95
C ALA A 146 10.90 16.23 2.51
N PRO A 147 10.45 17.44 2.11
CA PRO A 147 9.13 17.94 2.47
C PRO A 147 8.00 17.14 1.82
N TRP A 148 6.83 17.16 2.45
CA TRP A 148 5.66 16.39 2.07
C TRP A 148 4.48 17.30 1.63
N PRO A 149 3.65 16.85 0.68
CA PRO A 149 3.91 15.73 -0.24
C PRO A 149 5.01 16.11 -1.23
N PHE A 150 5.64 15.11 -1.86
CA PHE A 150 6.47 15.43 -3.03
C PHE A 150 5.52 15.94 -4.10
N GLN A 151 5.69 17.20 -4.50
CA GLN A 151 5.02 17.74 -5.67
C GLN A 151 5.62 17.04 -6.91
N VAL A 152 5.13 15.84 -7.22
CA VAL A 152 5.12 15.40 -8.61
C VAL A 152 4.41 16.51 -9.36
N THR A 153 4.88 16.84 -10.56
CA THR A 153 4.42 17.89 -11.50
C THR A 153 2.91 17.96 -11.81
N GLN A 154 2.07 17.27 -11.06
CA GLN A 154 0.62 17.30 -11.08
C GLN A 154 0.10 18.49 -10.25
N SER A 155 -0.68 19.35 -10.90
CA SER A 155 -1.37 20.48 -10.27
C SER A 155 -2.48 20.07 -9.30
N THR A 156 -2.80 18.77 -9.21
CA THR A 156 -3.96 18.25 -8.46
C THR A 156 -3.56 16.96 -7.74
N PRO A 157 -3.87 16.80 -6.44
CA PRO A 157 -3.61 15.55 -5.73
C PRO A 157 -4.35 14.37 -6.37
N PRO A 158 -3.80 13.15 -6.31
CA PRO A 158 -4.47 11.98 -6.84
C PRO A 158 -5.79 11.74 -6.09
N PRO A 159 -6.84 11.27 -6.78
CA PRO A 159 -8.09 10.91 -6.13
C PRO A 159 -7.88 9.87 -5.02
N PRO A 160 -8.68 9.89 -3.94
CA PRO A 160 -8.64 8.86 -2.93
C PRO A 160 -8.81 7.44 -3.50
N GLY A 161 -8.02 6.52 -2.97
CA GLY A 161 -8.03 5.10 -3.24
C GLY A 161 -7.15 4.61 -4.38
N VAL A 162 -6.55 5.51 -5.18
CA VAL A 162 -5.62 5.11 -6.26
C VAL A 162 -4.52 4.22 -5.69
N ALA A 163 -4.30 3.08 -6.36
CA ALA A 163 -3.31 2.10 -5.94
C ALA A 163 -1.90 2.70 -5.89
N LEU A 164 -1.19 2.49 -4.77
CA LEU A 164 0.12 3.11 -4.53
C LEU A 164 1.15 2.72 -5.58
N GLU A 165 1.12 1.47 -6.06
CA GLU A 165 1.97 0.99 -7.14
C GLU A 165 1.80 1.80 -8.43
N ASN A 166 0.59 2.24 -8.76
CA ASN A 166 0.30 3.04 -9.94
C ASN A 166 0.81 4.48 -9.80
N LEU A 167 0.86 4.98 -8.55
CA LEU A 167 1.38 6.31 -8.24
C LEU A 167 2.91 6.34 -8.29
N ILE A 168 3.56 5.33 -7.70
CA ILE A 168 5.02 5.23 -7.64
C ILE A 168 5.61 4.92 -9.02
N LEU A 169 5.00 4.00 -9.78
CA LEU A 169 5.55 3.51 -11.05
C LEU A 169 4.90 4.16 -12.28
N ARG A 170 4.25 5.31 -12.12
CA ARG A 170 3.48 5.95 -13.21
C ARG A 170 4.32 6.17 -14.48
N ASP A 171 5.52 6.69 -14.34
CA ASP A 171 6.38 7.00 -15.49
C ASP A 171 6.88 5.72 -16.18
N ALA A 172 7.20 4.68 -15.39
CA ALA A 172 7.62 3.39 -15.91
C ALA A 172 6.48 2.64 -16.64
N THR A 173 5.25 2.76 -16.15
CA THR A 173 4.08 2.04 -16.68
C THR A 173 3.38 2.73 -17.84
N THR A 174 3.62 4.03 -18.05
CA THR A 174 3.02 4.79 -19.17
C THR A 174 3.85 4.77 -20.45
N GLY A 175 5.15 4.45 -20.36
CA GLY A 175 6.07 4.41 -21.50
C GLY A 175 6.00 3.13 -22.33
N ASP A 176 6.20 1.96 -21.71
CA ASP A 176 6.20 0.66 -22.38
C ASP A 176 5.35 -0.37 -21.59
N PRO A 177 4.15 -0.75 -22.06
CA PRO A 177 3.32 -1.78 -21.42
C PRO A 177 3.99 -3.18 -21.41
N GLY A 178 5.16 -3.34 -22.04
CA GLY A 178 6.01 -4.52 -22.00
C GLY A 178 7.13 -4.52 -20.95
N ASP A 179 7.30 -3.47 -20.13
CA ASP A 179 8.34 -3.44 -19.12
C ASP A 179 8.06 -4.46 -17.99
N ARG A 180 8.69 -5.63 -18.13
CA ARG A 180 8.60 -6.74 -17.19
C ARG A 180 9.16 -6.38 -15.82
N GLN A 181 10.10 -5.44 -15.72
CA GLN A 181 10.65 -5.00 -14.45
C GLN A 181 9.62 -4.15 -13.71
N ALA A 182 9.03 -3.15 -14.37
CA ALA A 182 7.95 -2.35 -13.79
C ALA A 182 6.74 -3.21 -13.36
N ALA A 183 6.37 -4.21 -14.16
CA ALA A 183 5.30 -5.16 -13.81
C ALA A 183 5.64 -6.00 -12.57
N LEU A 184 6.89 -6.47 -12.44
CA LEU A 184 7.35 -7.20 -11.26
C LEU A 184 7.37 -6.29 -10.02
N GLN A 185 7.87 -5.07 -10.16
CA GLN A 185 7.92 -4.09 -9.08
C GLN A 185 6.51 -3.72 -8.60
N SER A 186 5.60 -3.47 -9.54
CA SER A 186 4.18 -3.21 -9.25
C SER A 186 3.55 -4.36 -8.48
N THR A 187 3.82 -5.61 -8.89
CA THR A 187 3.32 -6.81 -8.20
C THR A 187 3.85 -6.92 -6.78
N LEU A 188 5.15 -6.66 -6.56
CA LEU A 188 5.76 -6.71 -5.22
C LEU A 188 5.21 -5.61 -4.29
N ILE A 189 5.06 -4.39 -4.79
CA ILE A 189 4.44 -3.29 -4.03
C ILE A 189 3.01 -3.65 -3.67
N ALA A 190 2.21 -4.07 -4.66
CA ALA A 190 0.82 -4.49 -4.45
C ALA A 190 0.71 -5.62 -3.40
N ALA A 191 1.57 -6.63 -3.48
CA ALA A 191 1.61 -7.74 -2.52
C ALA A 191 1.99 -7.31 -1.09
N ALA A 192 2.75 -6.22 -0.95
CA ALA A 192 3.13 -5.67 0.34
C ALA A 192 2.02 -4.82 0.98
N VAL A 193 1.35 -3.98 0.18
CA VAL A 193 0.46 -2.94 0.70
C VAL A 193 -1.01 -3.35 0.72
N ARG A 194 -1.45 -4.28 -0.15
CA ARG A 194 -2.85 -4.72 -0.26
C ARG A 194 -3.17 -5.85 0.72
N ARG A 195 -4.36 -5.79 1.33
CA ARG A 195 -4.87 -6.83 2.23
C ARG A 195 -5.98 -7.64 1.55
N GLY A 196 -5.60 -8.63 0.74
CA GLY A 196 -6.57 -9.45 0.01
C GLY A 196 -7.33 -8.65 -1.05
N THR A 197 -8.66 -8.78 -1.09
CA THR A 197 -9.52 -7.98 -1.98
C THR A 197 -9.77 -6.56 -1.45
N MET A 198 -9.37 -6.29 -0.21
CA MET A 198 -9.49 -4.97 0.40
C MET A 198 -8.41 -4.02 -0.17
N PRO A 199 -8.68 -2.71 -0.11
CA PRO A 199 -7.72 -1.70 -0.53
C PRO A 199 -6.41 -1.77 0.25
N SER A 200 -5.39 -1.10 -0.28
CA SER A 200 -4.14 -0.93 0.44
C SER A 200 -4.38 -0.31 1.82
N ALA A 201 -3.71 -0.84 2.86
CA ALA A 201 -3.76 -0.18 4.17
C ALA A 201 -3.14 1.22 4.02
N PRO A 202 -3.64 2.23 4.74
CA PRO A 202 -3.28 3.63 4.51
C PRO A 202 -1.82 3.99 4.75
N GLY A 203 -0.99 3.07 5.25
CA GLY A 203 0.37 3.38 5.68
C GLY A 203 0.42 3.74 7.16
N PRO A 204 1.49 4.41 7.61
CA PRO A 204 2.66 4.80 6.80
C PRO A 204 3.40 3.59 6.23
N TRP A 205 4.09 3.77 5.11
CA TRP A 205 4.89 2.73 4.43
C TRP A 205 6.25 3.30 4.02
N LEU A 206 7.32 2.55 4.29
CA LEU A 206 8.62 2.72 3.66
C LEU A 206 8.77 1.60 2.62
N LEU A 207 9.13 1.95 1.39
CA LEU A 207 9.42 1.04 0.30
C LEU A 207 10.82 1.35 -0.23
N ALA A 208 11.67 0.33 -0.34
CA ALA A 208 13.02 0.49 -0.89
C ALA A 208 13.46 -0.81 -1.59
N TRP A 209 14.20 -0.70 -2.70
CA TRP A 209 14.80 -1.89 -3.32
C TRP A 209 16.19 -2.16 -2.72
N LEU A 210 16.45 -3.43 -2.44
CA LEU A 210 17.76 -3.91 -2.00
C LEU A 210 18.49 -4.52 -3.20
N ASP A 211 19.80 -4.27 -3.27
CA ASP A 211 20.66 -4.89 -4.28
C ASP A 211 20.79 -6.42 -4.02
N GLN A 212 20.62 -6.84 -2.76
CA GLN A 212 20.71 -8.23 -2.32
C GLN A 212 19.57 -8.63 -1.36
N SER A 213 19.07 -9.86 -1.53
CA SER A 213 18.14 -10.49 -0.57
C SER A 213 18.90 -10.85 0.71
N PRO A 214 18.35 -10.57 1.91
CA PRO A 214 18.97 -11.00 3.17
C PRO A 214 18.79 -12.49 3.46
N VAL A 215 18.04 -13.20 2.62
CA VAL A 215 17.93 -14.67 2.65
C VAL A 215 18.63 -15.26 1.43
N ASP A 216 19.54 -16.18 1.71
CA ASP A 216 20.18 -17.05 0.74
C ASP A 216 19.22 -18.15 0.30
N VAL A 217 18.49 -17.88 -0.79
CA VAL A 217 17.80 -18.92 -1.55
C VAL A 217 18.60 -19.16 -2.80
N ALA A 218 19.08 -20.37 -3.05
CA ALA A 218 19.84 -20.68 -4.25
C ALA A 218 19.20 -21.84 -5.01
N VAL A 219 19.03 -21.65 -6.32
CA VAL A 219 18.72 -22.75 -7.23
C VAL A 219 20.05 -23.30 -7.71
N LEU A 220 20.38 -24.52 -7.28
CA LEU A 220 21.66 -25.12 -7.61
C LEU A 220 21.77 -25.41 -9.13
N PRO A 221 23.00 -25.39 -9.70
CA PRO A 221 23.25 -25.59 -11.14
C PRO A 221 22.67 -26.91 -11.70
N PRO A 222 22.47 -27.05 -13.03
CA PRO A 222 23.18 -26.32 -14.10
C PRO A 222 22.45 -25.09 -14.68
N GLY A 223 23.23 -24.04 -14.96
CA GLY A 223 22.94 -22.96 -15.90
C GLY A 223 21.67 -22.13 -15.65
N ALA A 224 21.66 -21.29 -14.62
CA ALA A 224 20.56 -20.35 -14.36
C ALA A 224 20.89 -18.92 -14.81
N ALA A 225 20.10 -18.36 -15.74
CA ALA A 225 20.04 -16.90 -15.89
C ALA A 225 19.15 -16.37 -14.76
N ARG A 226 19.75 -15.69 -13.78
CA ARG A 226 19.07 -15.21 -12.57
C ARG A 226 18.65 -13.76 -12.72
N ARG A 227 17.40 -13.45 -12.41
CA ARG A 227 16.93 -12.09 -12.15
C ARG A 227 16.42 -12.04 -10.72
N THR A 228 16.88 -11.06 -9.95
CA THR A 228 16.47 -10.88 -8.55
C THR A 228 15.88 -9.49 -8.40
N ALA A 229 14.73 -9.38 -7.74
CA ALA A 229 14.18 -8.13 -7.23
C ALA A 229 13.88 -8.32 -5.75
N THR A 230 14.34 -7.41 -4.90
CA THR A 230 14.12 -7.48 -3.46
C THR A 230 13.53 -6.16 -2.97
N LEU A 231 12.29 -6.21 -2.48
CA LEU A 231 11.60 -5.06 -1.91
C LEU A 231 11.68 -5.14 -0.39
N LEU A 232 12.25 -4.14 0.25
CA LEU A 232 12.15 -3.87 1.68
C LEU A 232 10.90 -3.05 1.95
N VAL A 233 10.13 -3.48 2.95
CA VAL A 233 8.91 -2.81 3.40
C VAL A 233 8.92 -2.67 4.91
N ASP A 234 8.72 -1.44 5.37
CA ASP A 234 8.68 -1.10 6.79
C ASP A 234 7.53 -0.11 7.08
N ARG A 235 7.26 0.12 8.37
CA ARG A 235 6.27 1.05 8.92
C ARG A 235 7.00 2.20 9.62
N PRO A 236 7.24 3.33 8.92
CA PRO A 236 7.80 4.52 9.52
C PRO A 236 6.99 4.97 10.73
N THR A 237 7.65 5.60 11.69
CA THR A 237 6.97 6.28 12.79
C THR A 237 6.33 7.58 12.31
N ILE A 238 5.26 8.02 12.96
CA ILE A 238 4.70 9.36 12.77
C ILE A 238 4.99 10.14 14.05
N GLU A 239 5.80 11.18 13.92
CA GLU A 239 6.18 12.08 15.01
C GLU A 239 5.52 13.43 14.75
N ALA A 240 4.79 13.97 15.74
CA ALA A 240 4.08 15.22 15.54
C ALA A 240 4.08 16.08 16.81
N SER A 241 4.25 17.38 16.64
CA SER A 241 4.27 18.35 17.75
C SER A 241 3.97 19.77 17.26
N GLY A 242 3.34 20.59 18.09
CA GLY A 242 3.11 22.01 17.76
C GLY A 242 1.99 22.20 16.74
N ASN A 243 2.07 23.27 15.94
CA ASN A 243 1.05 23.51 14.92
C ASN A 243 1.26 22.55 13.75
N ILE A 244 0.17 21.96 13.27
CA ILE A 244 0.19 21.05 12.12
C ILE A 244 -0.90 21.43 11.11
N THR A 245 -0.59 21.22 9.84
CA THR A 245 -1.54 21.32 8.73
C THR A 245 -1.47 20.05 7.91
N LEU A 246 -2.55 19.28 7.95
CA LEU A 246 -2.70 18.01 7.26
C LEU A 246 -3.46 18.21 5.95
N PRO A 247 -2.85 17.86 4.80
CA PRO A 247 -3.54 17.93 3.52
C PRO A 247 -4.62 16.83 3.40
N PRO A 248 -5.52 16.91 2.40
CA PRO A 248 -6.48 15.85 2.10
C PRO A 248 -5.78 14.50 1.94
N GLY A 249 -6.29 13.45 2.59
CA GLY A 249 -5.72 12.10 2.53
C GLY A 249 -5.08 11.62 3.84
N TRP A 250 -4.90 12.50 4.83
CA TRP A 250 -4.52 12.10 6.20
C TRP A 250 -5.72 11.64 7.02
N LEU A 251 -6.83 12.38 6.95
CA LEU A 251 -8.10 12.02 7.57
C LEU A 251 -8.94 11.22 6.54
N ARG A 252 -8.99 9.89 6.68
CA ARG A 252 -9.50 8.97 5.65
C ARG A 252 -10.73 8.16 6.08
N PRO A 253 -11.62 7.77 5.14
CA PRO A 253 -12.72 6.86 5.43
C PRO A 253 -12.27 5.49 5.95
N GLN A 254 -12.87 5.03 7.05
CA GLN A 254 -12.71 3.64 7.50
C GLN A 254 -13.65 2.72 6.73
N ILE A 255 -13.19 2.24 5.58
CA ILE A 255 -14.04 1.49 4.64
C ILE A 255 -14.38 0.09 5.15
N ALA A 256 -13.64 -0.41 6.15
CA ALA A 256 -13.97 -1.64 6.86
C ALA A 256 -15.09 -1.48 7.92
N THR A 257 -15.69 -0.29 8.06
CA THR A 257 -16.80 -0.09 8.99
C THR A 257 -18.04 -0.89 8.56
N PRO A 258 -18.66 -1.67 9.47
CA PRO A 258 -19.89 -2.40 9.17
C PRO A 258 -20.98 -1.49 8.59
N GLY A 259 -21.61 -1.94 7.50
CA GLY A 259 -22.65 -1.18 6.80
C GLY A 259 -22.15 -0.22 5.73
N LEU A 260 -20.83 -0.03 5.60
CA LEU A 260 -20.25 0.62 4.43
C LEU A 260 -19.87 -0.42 3.38
N GLU A 261 -20.33 -0.20 2.15
CA GLU A 261 -19.84 -0.91 0.98
C GLU A 261 -18.83 -0.02 0.25
N SER A 262 -17.76 -0.64 -0.25
CA SER A 262 -16.79 0.07 -1.09
C SER A 262 -17.21 0.04 -2.56
N CYS A 263 -16.82 1.07 -3.29
CA CYS A 263 -16.91 1.12 -4.74
C CYS A 263 -15.57 1.50 -5.33
N THR A 264 -15.36 1.08 -6.58
CA THR A 264 -14.27 1.60 -7.40
C THR A 264 -14.84 2.56 -8.43
N GLY A 265 -14.34 3.79 -8.47
CA GLY A 265 -15.00 4.90 -9.18
C GLY A 265 -14.03 5.79 -9.94
N ASN A 266 -13.40 5.24 -10.99
CA ASN A 266 -12.92 6.03 -12.13
C ASN A 266 -12.89 5.13 -13.39
N MET A 267 -12.69 5.71 -14.58
CA MET A 267 -12.58 4.95 -15.84
C MET A 267 -11.43 3.91 -15.86
N ARG A 268 -10.52 3.94 -14.87
CA ARG A 268 -9.40 3.00 -14.73
C ARG A 268 -9.57 1.97 -13.60
N GLY A 269 -10.65 2.04 -12.81
CA GLY A 269 -10.96 1.10 -11.73
C GLY A 269 -10.14 1.26 -10.45
N ASP A 270 -9.35 2.33 -10.31
CA ASP A 270 -8.31 2.42 -9.28
C ASP A 270 -8.67 3.28 -8.07
N ALA A 271 -9.65 4.17 -8.16
CA ALA A 271 -10.04 5.03 -7.03
C ALA A 271 -11.10 4.34 -6.17
N LEU A 272 -10.99 4.46 -4.85
CA LEU A 272 -11.85 3.79 -3.88
C LEU A 272 -12.75 4.78 -3.16
N GLY A 273 -14.05 4.56 -3.28
CA GLY A 273 -15.07 5.34 -2.58
C GLY A 273 -15.99 4.46 -1.74
N VAL A 274 -17.06 5.09 -1.25
CA VAL A 274 -18.13 4.46 -0.48
C VAL A 274 -19.41 4.46 -1.30
N VAL A 275 -20.18 3.36 -1.27
CA VAL A 275 -21.48 3.27 -1.93
C VAL A 275 -22.57 3.87 -1.02
N PRO A 276 -23.28 4.93 -1.45
CA PRO A 276 -24.41 5.50 -0.73
C PRO A 276 -25.69 4.65 -0.93
N ARG A 277 -25.84 3.50 -0.26
CA ARG A 277 -27.03 2.62 -0.45
C ARG A 277 -28.25 2.93 0.43
N GLN A 278 -28.06 3.65 1.54
CA GLN A 278 -29.11 3.90 2.52
C GLN A 278 -29.60 5.35 2.42
N ALA A 279 -30.87 5.57 2.79
CA ALA A 279 -31.48 6.91 2.83
C ALA A 279 -30.68 7.91 3.69
N ALA A 280 -29.96 7.41 4.70
CA ALA A 280 -28.85 8.08 5.34
C ALA A 280 -27.76 7.06 5.69
N PHE A 281 -26.49 7.39 5.45
CA PHE A 281 -25.35 6.55 5.80
C PHE A 281 -24.25 7.37 6.48
N THR A 282 -23.44 6.71 7.31
CA THR A 282 -22.36 7.36 8.08
C THR A 282 -21.01 6.90 7.59
N VAL A 283 -20.14 7.85 7.23
CA VAL A 283 -18.75 7.66 6.85
C VAL A 283 -17.86 8.13 8.02
N PRO A 284 -17.29 7.22 8.82
CA PRO A 284 -16.27 7.59 9.79
C PRO A 284 -14.95 7.87 9.06
N LEU A 285 -14.40 9.06 9.32
CA LEU A 285 -13.07 9.46 8.91
C LEU A 285 -12.13 9.36 10.11
N GLN A 286 -10.91 8.87 9.91
CA GLN A 286 -9.94 8.66 10.98
C GLN A 286 -8.54 9.13 10.58
N LEU A 287 -7.87 9.85 11.48
CA LEU A 287 -6.43 10.12 11.44
C LEU A 287 -5.62 8.91 11.93
N PRO A 288 -4.33 8.81 11.58
CA PRO A 288 -3.41 7.91 12.27
C PRO A 288 -3.54 8.03 13.79
N ASP A 289 -3.36 6.91 14.50
CA ASP A 289 -3.47 6.87 15.97
C ASP A 289 -2.45 7.82 16.63
N GLU A 290 -1.29 8.01 16.01
CA GLU A 290 -0.23 8.93 16.43
C GLU A 290 -0.68 10.40 16.41
N LEU A 291 -1.74 10.73 15.66
CA LEU A 291 -2.32 12.07 15.54
C LEU A 291 -3.68 12.20 16.25
N ALA A 292 -4.08 11.21 17.05
CA ALA A 292 -5.38 11.21 17.71
C ALA A 292 -5.56 12.36 18.71
N THR A 293 -4.47 12.94 19.23
CA THR A 293 -4.49 14.04 20.20
C THR A 293 -4.61 15.43 19.58
N VAL A 294 -4.71 15.54 18.25
CA VAL A 294 -4.80 16.84 17.58
C VAL A 294 -6.01 17.64 18.06
N GLN A 295 -5.78 18.89 18.42
CA GLN A 295 -6.80 19.87 18.70
C GLN A 295 -7.08 20.65 17.41
N ALA A 296 -8.13 20.24 16.69
CA ALA A 296 -8.47 20.82 15.41
C ALA A 296 -8.90 22.29 15.54
N THR A 297 -8.31 23.15 14.70
CA THR A 297 -8.67 24.56 14.56
C THR A 297 -9.33 24.84 13.21
N GLU A 298 -9.03 24.04 12.18
CA GLU A 298 -9.71 24.10 10.88
C GLU A 298 -9.97 22.69 10.35
N LEU A 299 -11.14 22.49 9.74
CA LEU A 299 -11.49 21.24 9.04
C LEU A 299 -12.13 21.60 7.71
N THR A 300 -11.68 20.95 6.64
CA THR A 300 -12.36 21.03 5.34
C THR A 300 -12.59 19.64 4.81
N LEU A 301 -13.84 19.34 4.49
CA LEU A 301 -14.27 18.10 3.87
C LEU A 301 -14.40 18.32 2.37
N VAL A 302 -13.83 17.44 1.57
CA VAL A 302 -13.92 17.44 0.10
C VAL A 302 -14.75 16.23 -0.31
N LEU A 303 -15.92 16.49 -0.90
CA LEU A 303 -16.84 15.45 -1.37
C LEU A 303 -16.94 15.47 -2.89
N GLU A 304 -16.72 14.32 -3.51
CA GLU A 304 -16.74 14.16 -4.97
C GLU A 304 -17.42 12.86 -5.40
N SER A 305 -17.88 12.81 -6.66
CA SER A 305 -18.31 11.59 -7.33
C SER A 305 -17.58 11.46 -8.66
N LEU A 306 -16.78 10.41 -8.81
CA LEU A 306 -15.91 10.18 -9.97
C LEU A 306 -16.34 8.94 -10.80
N ALA A 307 -17.47 8.32 -10.48
CA ALA A 307 -17.98 7.17 -11.21
C ALA A 307 -18.51 7.54 -12.60
N ALA A 308 -18.19 6.74 -13.63
CA ALA A 308 -18.65 6.97 -14.99
C ALA A 308 -20.19 6.93 -15.08
N GLY A 309 -20.79 8.03 -15.56
CA GLY A 309 -22.24 8.18 -15.64
C GLY A 309 -22.93 8.46 -14.30
N ALA A 310 -22.19 8.60 -13.20
CA ALA A 310 -22.73 9.14 -11.96
C ALA A 310 -22.85 10.66 -12.05
N ARG A 311 -23.87 11.20 -11.41
CA ARG A 311 -24.11 12.63 -11.30
C ARG A 311 -24.28 12.96 -9.84
N TRP A 312 -23.51 13.92 -9.34
CA TRP A 312 -23.77 14.47 -8.02
C TRP A 312 -25.21 15.05 -7.98
N PRO A 313 -26.04 14.75 -6.97
CA PRO A 313 -27.38 15.30 -6.90
C PRO A 313 -27.27 16.79 -6.60
N ASN A 314 -27.63 17.64 -7.56
CA ASN A 314 -27.47 19.10 -7.43
C ASN A 314 -28.33 19.72 -6.31
N THR A 315 -29.28 18.98 -5.73
CA THR A 315 -30.12 19.40 -4.60
C THR A 315 -30.63 18.20 -3.80
N GLY A 316 -30.96 18.44 -2.52
CA GLY A 316 -31.66 17.45 -1.68
C GLY A 316 -30.71 16.40 -1.09
N VAL A 317 -29.45 16.78 -0.91
CA VAL A 317 -28.46 16.03 -0.13
C VAL A 317 -28.42 16.65 1.25
N SER A 318 -28.58 15.85 2.30
CA SER A 318 -28.36 16.33 3.67
C SER A 318 -26.94 15.99 4.09
N THR A 319 -26.15 16.99 4.48
CA THR A 319 -24.79 16.80 5.02
C THR A 319 -24.77 17.13 6.50
N GLU A 320 -24.34 16.19 7.33
CA GLU A 320 -24.34 16.34 8.78
C GLU A 320 -23.03 15.83 9.40
N LEU A 321 -22.56 16.51 10.45
CA LEU A 321 -21.45 16.03 11.28
C LEU A 321 -21.95 15.72 12.68
N TYR A 322 -21.36 14.69 13.30
CA TYR A 322 -21.66 14.40 14.70
C TYR A 322 -20.91 15.39 15.59
N ASN A 323 -21.66 16.14 16.39
CA ASN A 323 -21.12 17.01 17.41
C ASN A 323 -20.97 16.19 18.70
N TRP A 324 -19.72 15.87 19.06
CA TRP A 324 -19.37 15.05 20.22
C TRP A 324 -19.67 15.76 21.55
N GLN A 325 -19.60 17.08 21.61
CA GLN A 325 -19.92 17.83 22.82
C GLN A 325 -21.43 17.86 23.10
N ALA A 326 -22.23 18.06 22.06
CA ALA A 326 -23.69 18.08 22.15
C ALA A 326 -24.35 16.70 21.98
N GLN A 327 -23.55 15.66 21.70
CA GLN A 327 -23.98 14.28 21.46
C GLN A 327 -25.11 14.16 20.42
N ARG A 328 -25.05 14.98 19.36
CA ARG A 328 -26.09 15.03 18.32
C ARG A 328 -25.51 15.29 16.95
N TRP A 329 -26.25 14.87 15.92
CA TRP A 329 -25.97 15.27 14.54
C TRP A 329 -26.36 16.73 14.33
N GLN A 330 -25.50 17.46 13.63
CA GLN A 330 -25.72 18.83 13.24
C GLN A 330 -25.64 18.95 11.73
N SER A 331 -26.68 19.52 11.13
CA SER A 331 -26.77 19.71 9.69
C SER A 331 -26.03 20.96 9.24
N PHE A 332 -25.43 20.87 8.06
CA PHE A 332 -24.77 21.95 7.37
C PHE A 332 -25.54 22.24 6.08
N ASP A 333 -25.68 23.53 5.75
CA ASP A 333 -26.27 23.99 4.49
C ASP A 333 -25.25 23.75 3.35
N TYR A 334 -25.16 22.49 2.94
CA TYR A 334 -24.18 22.01 1.99
C TYR A 334 -24.70 20.77 1.25
N ASP A 335 -25.06 20.97 -0.01
CA ASP A 335 -25.57 19.92 -0.89
C ASP A 335 -24.45 19.27 -1.73
N GLY A 336 -23.23 19.83 -1.73
CA GLY A 336 -22.09 19.37 -2.54
C GLY A 336 -22.27 19.52 -4.07
N PRO A 337 -21.32 19.01 -4.88
CA PRO A 337 -20.00 18.48 -4.49
C PRO A 337 -19.03 19.62 -4.14
N GLY A 338 -17.78 19.29 -3.81
CA GLY A 338 -16.70 20.25 -3.58
C GLY A 338 -16.26 20.31 -2.11
N ALA A 339 -15.95 21.50 -1.62
CA ALA A 339 -15.41 21.71 -0.29
C ALA A 339 -16.45 22.27 0.69
N LEU A 340 -16.60 21.62 1.84
CA LEU A 340 -17.30 22.13 3.02
C LEU A 340 -16.27 22.53 4.08
N SER A 341 -16.17 23.82 4.38
CA SER A 341 -15.27 24.35 5.42
C SER A 341 -16.02 24.49 6.75
N ILE A 342 -15.40 24.02 7.82
CA ILE A 342 -15.92 24.07 9.19
C ILE A 342 -15.01 24.99 10.00
N ALA A 343 -15.50 26.19 10.32
CA ALA A 343 -14.73 27.21 11.01
C ALA A 343 -14.41 26.87 12.48
N GLU A 344 -15.28 26.10 13.14
CA GLU A 344 -15.10 25.67 14.54
C GLU A 344 -15.15 24.14 14.61
N PRO A 345 -14.06 23.43 14.25
CA PRO A 345 -14.08 21.97 14.12
C PRO A 345 -13.99 21.21 15.45
N ALA A 346 -13.57 21.87 16.54
CA ALA A 346 -13.33 21.24 17.84
C ALA A 346 -14.50 20.37 18.37
N PRO A 347 -15.79 20.73 18.20
CA PRO A 347 -16.89 19.88 18.62
C PRO A 347 -17.10 18.62 17.77
N TYR A 348 -16.52 18.56 16.56
CA TYR A 348 -16.77 17.51 15.56
C TYR A 348 -15.59 16.53 15.39
N VAL A 349 -14.44 16.83 15.99
CA VAL A 349 -13.24 15.98 15.98
C VAL A 349 -13.02 15.43 17.39
N GLU A 350 -13.07 14.10 17.54
CA GLU A 350 -12.77 13.43 18.81
C GLU A 350 -11.78 12.30 18.55
N HIS A 351 -10.64 12.28 19.26
CA HIS A 351 -9.57 11.27 19.09
C HIS A 351 -9.14 11.09 17.62
N GLY A 352 -8.99 12.20 16.88
CA GLY A 352 -8.66 12.20 15.46
C GLY A 352 -9.74 11.64 14.53
N ARG A 353 -10.98 11.48 15.03
CA ARG A 353 -12.12 10.93 14.29
C ARG A 353 -13.16 12.00 13.96
N VAL A 354 -13.71 11.92 12.75
CA VAL A 354 -14.89 12.70 12.32
C VAL A 354 -15.96 11.72 11.84
N LEU A 355 -17.21 11.96 12.24
CA LEU A 355 -18.35 11.22 11.70
C LEU A 355 -19.14 12.11 10.76
N LEU A 356 -19.13 11.73 9.47
CA LEU A 356 -19.91 12.37 8.43
C LEU A 356 -21.16 11.53 8.16
N ARG A 357 -22.35 12.10 8.26
CA ARG A 357 -23.60 11.48 7.82
C ARG A 357 -24.12 12.20 6.60
N MET A 358 -24.45 11.44 5.57
CA MET A 358 -25.08 11.95 4.37
C MET A 358 -26.39 11.21 4.11
N GLY A 359 -27.35 11.90 3.54
CA GLY A 359 -28.66 11.34 3.22
C GLY A 359 -29.39 12.09 2.11
N GLY A 360 -30.65 11.75 1.93
CA GLY A 360 -31.47 12.30 0.85
C GLY A 360 -31.18 11.59 -0.48
N ARG A 361 -30.85 12.35 -1.52
CA ARG A 361 -30.63 11.84 -2.89
C ARG A 361 -29.19 11.41 -3.20
N ILE A 362 -28.35 11.29 -2.17
CA ILE A 362 -26.92 11.00 -2.32
C ILE A 362 -26.63 9.63 -2.96
N ASP A 363 -27.60 8.73 -3.00
CA ASP A 363 -27.56 7.45 -3.70
C ASP A 363 -27.32 7.60 -5.21
N GLU A 364 -27.77 8.70 -5.82
CA GLU A 364 -27.53 9.01 -7.24
C GLU A 364 -26.04 9.21 -7.58
N ALA A 365 -25.21 9.54 -6.57
CA ALA A 365 -23.77 9.69 -6.74
C ALA A 365 -23.07 8.35 -7.02
N ARG A 366 -23.70 7.20 -6.70
CA ARG A 366 -23.24 5.80 -6.88
C ARG A 366 -21.94 5.39 -6.20
N CYS A 367 -20.94 6.27 -6.22
CA CYS A 367 -19.66 6.13 -5.58
C CYS A 367 -19.19 7.49 -5.08
N LEU A 368 -19.12 7.61 -3.76
CA LEU A 368 -18.73 8.83 -3.08
C LEU A 368 -17.25 8.77 -2.68
N PHE A 369 -16.52 9.83 -2.99
CA PHE A 369 -15.17 10.06 -2.51
C PHE A 369 -15.20 11.13 -1.43
N VAL A 370 -14.60 10.81 -0.29
CA VAL A 370 -14.49 11.73 0.85
C VAL A 370 -13.03 11.86 1.21
N ALA A 371 -12.52 13.08 1.17
CA ALA A 371 -11.21 13.44 1.69
C ALA A 371 -11.37 14.59 2.69
N ALA A 372 -10.44 14.73 3.62
CA ALA A 372 -10.47 15.84 4.56
C ALA A 372 -9.07 16.36 4.86
N SER A 373 -8.96 17.69 4.90
CA SER A 373 -7.80 18.41 5.42
C SER A 373 -8.11 18.96 6.80
N LEU A 374 -7.09 19.00 7.66
CA LEU A 374 -7.24 19.40 9.05
C LEU A 374 -6.02 20.22 9.49
N SER A 375 -6.26 21.38 10.09
CA SER A 375 -5.23 22.16 10.79
C SER A 375 -5.51 22.11 12.28
N GLY A 376 -4.46 22.13 13.10
CA GLY A 376 -4.61 22.10 14.55
C GLY A 376 -3.30 22.14 15.30
N VAL A 377 -3.37 21.88 16.60
CA VAL A 377 -2.20 21.84 17.49
C VAL A 377 -2.11 20.47 18.14
N ILE A 378 -0.90 19.92 18.20
CA ILE A 378 -0.59 18.74 19.01
C ILE A 378 0.13 19.20 20.28
N PRO A 379 -0.43 18.90 21.47
CA PRO A 379 0.05 19.41 22.74
C PRO A 379 1.38 18.79 23.22
#